data_AF-A0A8T5JGF4-F1
#
_entry.id   AF-A0A8T5JGF4-F1
#
_cell.length_a   1.000
_cell.length_b   1.000
_cell.length_c   1.000
_cell.angle_alpha   90.00
_cell.angle_beta   90.00
_cell.angle_gamma   90.00
#
_symmetry.space_group_name_H-M   'P 1'
#
loop_
_entity.id
_entity.type
_entity.pdbx_description
1 polymer ?
#
loop_
_entity_poly.entity_id
_entity_poly.type
_entity_poly.pdbx_seq_one_letter_code
_entity_poly.pdbx_strand_id
1 'polypeptide(L)' 'MTEYYTGQELLNRYTTENQLSTGSPELDKLIGGIQRGLFYFFYGEKKLMETLFQHMTTRALAANEKGKPVVVYMLMGN' A
#
# COMPACT_ATOMS: atom_id res chain seq x y z
N MET A 1 -7.38 -22.91 -24.68
CA MET A 1 -6.72 -23.64 -23.57
C MET A 1 -7.13 -22.95 -22.28
N THR A 2 -7.84 -23.64 -21.41
CA THR A 2 -8.22 -23.12 -20.10
C THR A 2 -7.04 -23.39 -19.16
N GLU A 3 -6.32 -22.34 -18.74
CA GLU A 3 -5.28 -22.49 -17.72
C GLU A 3 -5.94 -22.77 -16.37
N TYR A 4 -5.59 -23.91 -15.77
CA TYR A 4 -6.04 -24.27 -14.43
C TYR A 4 -5.04 -23.72 -13.42
N TYR A 5 -5.47 -22.77 -12.61
CA TYR A 5 -4.68 -22.24 -11.51
C TYR A 5 -4.99 -23.01 -10.23
N THR A 6 -3.95 -23.39 -9.49
CA THR A 6 -4.12 -23.96 -8.16
C THR A 6 -4.61 -22.90 -7.17
N GLY A 7 -5.32 -23.33 -6.12
CA GLY A 7 -5.77 -22.41 -5.06
C GLY A 7 -4.62 -21.63 -4.41
N GLN A 8 -3.43 -22.23 -4.33
CA GLN A 8 -2.22 -21.59 -3.82
C GLN A 8 -1.71 -20.49 -4.75
N GLU A 9 -1.73 -20.71 -6.07
CA GLU A 9 -1.32 -19.69 -7.05
C GLU A 9 -2.27 -18.50 -7.07
N LEU A 10 -3.57 -18.76 -6.94
CA LEU A 10 -4.58 -17.69 -6.81
C LEU A 10 -4.37 -16.89 -5.53
N LEU A 11 -4.11 -17.55 -4.41
CA LEU A 11 -3.84 -16.88 -3.13
C LEU A 11 -2.55 -16.06 -3.18
N ASN A 12 -1.48 -16.61 -3.77
CA ASN A 12 -0.22 -15.90 -3.94
C ASN A 12 -0.38 -14.68 -4.84
N ARG A 13 -1.09 -14.80 -5.98
CA ARG A 13 -1.40 -13.65 -6.84
C ARG A 13 -2.18 -12.57 -6.10
N TYR A 14 -3.22 -12.95 -5.34
CA TYR A 14 -3.97 -12.01 -4.52
C TYR A 14 -3.10 -11.32 -3.46
N THR A 15 -2.14 -12.03 -2.87
CA THR A 15 -1.27 -11.48 -1.82
C THR A 15 -0.23 -10.53 -2.40
N THR A 16 0.34 -10.86 -3.57
CA THR A 16 1.39 -10.07 -4.23
C THR A 16 0.83 -8.87 -4.99
N GLU A 17 -0.33 -8.98 -5.63
CA GLU A 17 -0.94 -7.86 -6.40
C GLU A 17 -1.56 -6.76 -5.52
N ASN A 18 -1.78 -7.02 -4.22
CA ASN A 18 -2.45 -6.09 -3.31
C ASN A 18 -1.51 -5.33 -2.36
N GLN A 19 -0.20 -5.39 -2.58
CA GLN A 19 0.80 -4.66 -1.80
C GLN A 19 1.13 -3.31 -2.43
N LEU A 20 0.91 -2.24 -1.68
CA LEU A 20 1.33 -0.87 -2.04
C LEU A 20 2.68 -0.57 -1.41
N SER A 21 3.61 -0.01 -2.18
CA SER A 21 4.88 0.47 -1.63
C SER A 21 4.66 1.64 -0.66
N THR A 22 5.39 1.64 0.45
CA THR A 22 5.49 2.76 1.39
C THR A 22 6.24 3.96 0.81
N GLY A 23 7.00 3.75 -0.27
CA GLY A 23 7.95 4.72 -0.81
C GLY A 23 9.34 4.66 -0.18
N SER A 24 9.54 3.89 0.90
CA SER A 24 10.86 3.57 1.46
C SER A 24 11.20 2.10 1.19
N PRO A 25 12.27 1.81 0.45
CA PRO A 25 12.73 0.43 0.22
C PRO A 25 13.06 -0.32 1.51
N GLU A 26 13.54 0.39 2.53
CA GLU A 26 13.87 -0.17 3.84
C GLU A 26 12.61 -0.63 4.58
N LEU A 27 11.58 0.21 4.59
CA LEU A 27 10.29 -0.14 5.19
C LEU A 27 9.60 -1.25 4.40
N ASP A 28 9.60 -1.18 3.07
CA ASP A 28 9.00 -2.22 2.23
C ASP A 28 9.65 -3.59 2.47
N LYS A 29 10.97 -3.66 2.70
CA LYS A 29 11.65 -4.90 3.09
C LYS A 29 11.28 -5.39 4.49
N LEU A 30 11.03 -4.46 5.42
CA LEU A 30 10.74 -4.81 6.81
C LEU A 30 9.30 -5.30 7.00
N ILE A 31 8.33 -4.62 6.38
CA ILE A 31 6.89 -4.91 6.58
C ILE A 31 6.21 -5.53 5.35
N GLY A 32 6.94 -5.70 4.24
CA GLY A 32 6.37 -6.22 2.98
C GLY A 32 5.46 -5.22 2.27
N GLY A 33 5.61 -3.93 2.55
CA GLY A 33 4.73 -2.85 2.06
C GLY A 33 3.41 -2.75 2.81
N ILE A 34 2.50 -1.94 2.26
CA ILE A 34 1.15 -1.69 2.78
C ILE A 34 0.16 -2.64 2.12
N GLN A 35 -0.43 -3.52 2.92
CA GLN A 35 -1.43 -4.47 2.47
C GLN A 35 -2.84 -3.88 2.61
N ARG A 36 -3.69 -4.11 1.60
CA ARG A 36 -5.11 -3.76 1.66
C ARG A 36 -5.81 -4.50 2.79
N GLY A 37 -6.66 -3.79 3.54
CA GLY A 37 -7.44 -4.36 4.65
C GLY A 37 -6.71 -4.42 5.99
N LEU A 38 -5.42 -4.05 6.04
CA LEU A 38 -4.68 -3.90 7.29
C LEU A 38 -4.59 -2.44 7.73
N PHE A 39 -4.51 -2.24 9.04
CA PHE A 39 -4.31 -0.93 9.66
C PHE A 39 -2.86 -0.79 10.12
N TYR A 40 -2.21 0.29 9.69
CA TYR A 40 -0.82 0.59 10.03
C TYR A 40 -0.77 1.85 10.89
N PHE A 41 0.00 1.79 11.98
CA PHE A 41 0.27 2.93 12.85
C PHE A 41 1.71 3.39 12.66
N PHE A 42 1.89 4.61 12.17
CA PHE A 42 3.19 5.24 11.99
C PHE A 42 3.40 6.33 13.05
N TYR A 43 4.58 6.35 13.64
CA TYR A 43 4.99 7.36 14.62
C TYR A 43 6.47 7.71 14.43
N GLY A 44 6.83 8.95 14.73
CA GLY A 44 8.20 9.44 14.57
C GLY A 44 8.27 10.95 14.37
N GLU A 45 9.38 11.42 13.80
CA GLU A 45 9.57 12.83 13.48
C GLU A 45 8.51 13.31 12.48
N LYS A 46 7.87 14.46 12.76
CA LYS A 46 6.78 15.02 11.95
C LYS A 46 7.12 15.09 10.45
N LYS A 47 8.29 15.62 10.10
CA LYS A 47 8.70 15.77 8.69
C LYS A 47 8.78 14.43 7.97
N LEU A 48 9.35 13.42 8.62
CA LEU A 48 9.46 12.07 8.05
C LEU A 48 8.08 11.43 7.86
N MET A 49 7.16 11.64 8.81
CA MET A 49 5.79 11.16 8.69
C MET A 49 5.07 11.84 7.52
N GLU A 50 5.19 13.16 7.38
CA GLU A 50 4.62 13.90 6.25
C GLU A 50 5.14 13.39 4.90
N THR A 51 6.46 13.19 4.77
CA THR A 51 7.07 12.63 3.56
C THR A 51 6.57 11.22 3.26
N LEU A 52 6.49 10.35 4.28
CA LEU A 52 5.97 8.99 4.14
C LEU A 52 4.51 9.01 3.65
N PHE A 53 3.66 9.83 4.25
CA PHE A 53 2.25 9.97 3.85
C PHE A 53 2.09 10.48 2.42
N GLN A 54 2.89 11.47 2.01
CA GLN A 54 2.88 11.98 0.65
C GLN A 54 3.23 10.87 -0.36
N HIS A 55 4.32 10.12 -0.11
CA HIS A 55 4.72 9.02 -0.98
C HIS A 55 3.64 7.93 -1.08
N MET A 56 3.08 7.49 0.04
CA MET A 56 2.01 6.49 0.05
C MET A 56 0.78 6.95 -0.72
N THR A 57 0.39 8.23 -0.56
CA THR A 57 -0.75 8.83 -1.27
C THR A 57 -0.50 8.84 -2.78
N THR A 58 0.67 9.31 -3.22
CA THR A 58 1.03 9.34 -4.64
C THR A 58 1.07 7.93 -5.23
N ARG A 59 1.61 6.95 -4.51
CA ARG A 59 1.66 5.54 -4.97
C ARG A 59 0.27 4.91 -5.05
N ALA A 60 -0.58 5.14 -4.07
CA ALA A 60 -1.96 4.67 -4.07
C ALA A 60 -2.77 5.28 -5.23
N LEU A 61 -2.55 6.56 -5.55
CA LEU A 61 -3.16 7.21 -6.71
C LEU A 61 -2.59 6.71 -8.05
N ALA A 62 -1.28 6.39 -8.11
CA ALA A 62 -0.64 5.87 -9.32
C ALA A 62 -1.07 4.44 -9.66
N ALA A 63 -1.39 3.61 -8.67
CA ALA A 63 -1.89 2.24 -8.85
C ALA A 63 -3.35 2.17 -9.38
N ASN A 64 -3.91 3.31 -9.81
CA ASN A 64 -5.31 3.46 -10.20
C ASN A 64 -5.53 3.23 -11.70
N GLU A 65 -5.51 1.98 -12.15
CA GLU A 65 -5.78 1.64 -13.56
C GLU A 65 -7.29 1.48 -13.89
N LYS A 66 -8.17 1.35 -12.87
CA LYS A 66 -9.59 0.98 -13.06
C LYS A 66 -10.63 1.94 -12.48
N GLY A 67 -10.23 3.13 -12.03
CA GLY A 67 -11.17 4.17 -11.60
C GLY A 67 -11.61 4.04 -10.14
N LYS A 68 -10.78 4.67 -9.28
CA LYS A 68 -11.05 5.25 -7.94
C LYS A 68 -10.62 4.44 -6.71
N PRO A 69 -9.31 4.35 -6.41
CA PRO A 69 -8.84 4.39 -5.04
C PRO A 69 -9.17 5.78 -4.48
N VAL A 70 -10.00 5.79 -3.45
CA VAL A 70 -10.27 6.98 -2.65
C VAL A 70 -9.21 7.02 -1.56
N VAL A 71 -8.17 7.82 -1.75
CA VAL A 71 -7.28 8.17 -0.64
C VAL A 71 -7.96 9.31 0.12
N VAL A 72 -8.35 9.04 1.37
CA VAL A 72 -8.87 10.07 2.27
C VAL A 72 -7.76 10.46 3.22
N TYR A 73 -7.43 11.75 3.25
CA TYR A 73 -6.51 12.31 4.23
C TYR A 73 -7.31 13.12 5.25
N MET A 74 -7.12 12.81 6.53
CA MET A 74 -7.74 13.53 7.63
C MET A 74 -6.64 14.20 8.46
N LEU A 75 -6.59 15.53 8.40
CA LEU A 75 -5.77 16.34 9.29
C LEU A 75 -6.46 16.39 10.65
N MET A 76 -5.84 15.80 11.67
CA MET A 76 -6.27 15.91 13.06
C MET A 76 -5.21 16.71 13.84
N GLY A 77 -5.53 17.97 14.16
CA GLY A 77 -4.66 18.91 14.86
C GLY A 77 -4.93 20.35 14.42
N ASN A 78 -4.87 21.30 15.35
CA ASN A 78 -4.94 22.74 15.06
C ASN A 78 -3.58 23.28 14.61
#